data_AF-A0A3R7ADZ5-F1
#
_entry.id   AF-A0A3R7ADZ5-F1
#
_cell.length_a   1.000
_cell.length_b   1.000
_cell.length_c   1.000
_cell.angle_alpha   90.00
_cell.angle_beta   90.00
_cell.angle_gamma   90.00
#
_symmetry.space_group_name_H-M   'P 1'
#
loop_
_entity.id
_entity.type
_entity.pdbx_description
1 polymer ?
#
loop_
_entity_poly.entity_id
_entity_poly.type
_entity_poly.pdbx_seq_one_letter_code
_entity_poly.pdbx_strand_id
1 'polypeptide(L)'
;MINTLEVTVSMTTANKPPIVVEDVEMDETLDADDIEDVQMDAANEEVDTFLLQLKLQMDERDAAGVSFSFESFTSVLVQCFVPLLEHSSMLQIVPMIHLRIAEVDHKFLVEVLSNTHIYVPHELVTKSTSGMSTTYHLNLSILRTPLKCGFLQAVPMLVTEFIKQMHIVRQPVLSVMLILD
;
A
#
# COMPACT_ATOMS: atom_id res chain seq x y z
N MET A 1 13.75 -54.32 -33.93
CA MET A 1 13.69 -52.83 -33.96
C MET A 1 12.79 -52.40 -32.82
N ILE A 2 13.34 -51.56 -31.93
CA ILE A 2 12.65 -50.96 -30.78
C ILE A 2 11.99 -49.66 -31.28
N ASN A 3 10.78 -49.36 -30.81
CA ASN A 3 10.55 -48.12 -30.05
C ASN A 3 9.16 -48.14 -29.41
N THR A 4 9.19 -48.47 -28.12
CA THR A 4 8.17 -48.21 -27.10
C THR A 4 8.34 -46.77 -26.63
N LEU A 5 7.22 -46.05 -26.43
CA LEU A 5 7.19 -44.82 -25.64
C LEU A 5 6.19 -45.05 -24.51
N GLU A 6 6.73 -45.28 -23.31
CA GLU A 6 5.99 -45.23 -22.05
C GLU A 6 6.08 -43.80 -21.49
N VAL A 7 4.96 -43.24 -21.06
CA VAL A 7 4.96 -42.14 -20.09
C VAL A 7 4.09 -42.57 -18.91
N THR A 8 4.75 -42.81 -17.79
CA THR A 8 4.16 -43.11 -16.49
C THR A 8 4.07 -41.82 -15.68
N VAL A 9 2.91 -41.55 -15.05
CA VAL A 9 2.84 -40.67 -13.87
C VAL A 9 2.09 -41.42 -12.78
N SER A 10 2.81 -41.68 -11.69
CA SER A 10 2.38 -42.48 -10.55
C SER A 10 1.45 -41.70 -9.63
N MET A 11 0.34 -42.34 -9.25
CA MET A 11 -0.56 -41.90 -8.19
C MET A 11 0.02 -42.24 -6.81
N THR A 12 0.00 -41.28 -5.89
CA THR A 12 0.11 -41.54 -4.44
C THR A 12 -1.28 -41.63 -3.81
N THR A 13 -1.38 -42.50 -2.82
CA THR A 13 -2.55 -43.24 -2.37
C THR A 13 -3.35 -42.58 -1.23
N ALA A 14 -4.65 -42.90 -1.22
CA ALA A 14 -5.54 -43.16 -0.07
C ALA A 14 -6.16 -41.97 0.71
N ASN A 15 -7.44 -41.67 0.40
CA ASN A 15 -8.64 -41.94 1.25
C ASN A 15 -9.79 -40.94 0.98
N LYS A 16 -10.75 -41.31 0.10
CA LYS A 16 -12.18 -40.92 0.17
C LYS A 16 -13.00 -41.72 -0.88
N PRO A 17 -14.32 -41.96 -0.65
CA PRO A 17 -15.14 -42.93 -1.39
C PRO A 17 -15.43 -42.51 -2.84
N PRO A 18 -15.90 -43.42 -3.71
CA PRO A 18 -15.93 -43.19 -5.16
C PRO A 18 -16.96 -42.12 -5.51
N ILE A 19 -16.52 -41.10 -6.24
CA ILE A 19 -17.43 -40.19 -6.93
C ILE A 19 -17.89 -40.95 -8.18
N VAL A 20 -19.14 -41.40 -8.17
CA VAL A 20 -19.82 -41.87 -9.38
C VAL A 20 -20.10 -40.61 -10.20
N VAL A 21 -19.42 -40.47 -11.33
CA VAL A 21 -19.73 -39.44 -12.32
C VAL A 21 -20.78 -40.07 -13.23
N GLU A 22 -22.05 -39.75 -12.98
CA GLU A 22 -23.08 -39.91 -14.01
C GLU A 22 -22.78 -38.84 -15.08
N ASP A 23 -22.74 -39.27 -16.35
CA ASP A 23 -22.60 -38.38 -17.50
C ASP A 23 -23.78 -37.41 -17.50
N VAL A 24 -23.53 -36.19 -17.04
CA VAL A 24 -24.48 -35.08 -17.17
C VAL A 24 -24.42 -34.66 -18.63
N GLU A 25 -25.39 -35.12 -19.42
CA GLU A 25 -25.70 -34.55 -20.73
C GLU A 25 -25.94 -33.05 -20.52
N MET A 26 -25.01 -32.23 -21.03
CA MET A 26 -25.11 -30.78 -20.98
C MET A 26 -26.21 -30.37 -21.97
N ASP A 27 -27.41 -30.19 -21.44
CA ASP A 27 -28.56 -29.65 -22.15
C ASP A 27 -28.29 -28.17 -22.51
N GLU A 28 -27.97 -27.91 -23.78
CA GLU A 28 -27.80 -26.56 -24.34
C GLU A 28 -29.16 -25.88 -24.58
N THR A 29 -30.03 -25.78 -23.58
CA THR A 29 -31.28 -25.03 -23.70
C THR A 29 -31.71 -24.33 -22.42
N LEU A 30 -30.95 -23.32 -21.95
CA LEU A 30 -31.49 -22.31 -21.03
C LEU A 30 -30.96 -20.91 -21.39
N ASP A 31 -31.79 -20.24 -22.20
CA ASP A 31 -32.22 -18.85 -22.10
C ASP A 31 -31.19 -17.75 -21.82
N ALA A 32 -31.05 -16.91 -22.85
CA ALA A 32 -30.54 -15.57 -22.77
C ALA A 32 -31.44 -14.71 -21.86
N ASP A 33 -30.97 -14.42 -20.66
CA ASP A 33 -31.46 -13.32 -19.83
C ASP A 33 -30.27 -12.60 -19.20
N ASP A 34 -30.10 -11.33 -19.59
CA ASP A 34 -29.31 -10.27 -18.95
C ASP A 34 -28.01 -10.70 -18.25
N ILE A 35 -26.96 -10.90 -19.03
CA ILE A 35 -25.64 -10.46 -18.57
C ILE A 35 -25.65 -8.95 -18.77
N GLU A 36 -26.09 -8.20 -17.75
CA GLU A 36 -25.80 -6.77 -17.68
C GLU A 36 -24.29 -6.61 -17.75
N ASP A 37 -23.77 -6.20 -18.91
CA ASP A 37 -22.41 -5.75 -19.08
C ASP A 37 -22.22 -4.55 -18.14
N VAL A 38 -21.73 -4.82 -16.93
CA VAL A 38 -21.27 -3.79 -16.01
C VAL A 38 -20.15 -3.08 -16.75
N GLN A 39 -20.45 -1.90 -17.30
CA GLN A 39 -19.45 -0.99 -17.85
C GLN A 39 -18.50 -0.62 -16.72
N MET A 40 -17.46 -1.42 -16.53
CA MET A 40 -16.28 -0.98 -15.83
C MET A 40 -15.67 0.13 -16.69
N ASP A 41 -15.78 1.37 -16.21
CA ASP A 41 -15.10 2.50 -16.81
C ASP A 41 -13.61 2.15 -16.86
N ALA A 42 -13.04 1.98 -18.05
CA ALA A 42 -11.63 1.61 -18.24
C ALA A 42 -10.66 2.58 -17.54
N ALA A 43 -11.08 3.82 -17.29
CA ALA A 43 -10.34 4.79 -16.49
C ALA A 43 -10.22 4.39 -15.01
N ASN A 44 -11.25 3.77 -14.45
CA ASN A 44 -11.22 3.24 -13.08
C ASN A 44 -10.32 2.01 -13.01
N GLU A 45 -10.31 1.15 -14.04
CA GLU A 45 -9.40 -0.01 -14.10
C GLU A 45 -7.91 0.39 -14.10
N GLU A 46 -7.55 1.45 -14.82
CA GLU A 46 -6.18 1.97 -14.84
C GLU A 46 -5.76 2.51 -13.47
N VAL A 47 -6.65 3.27 -12.81
CA VAL A 47 -6.42 3.81 -11.46
C VAL A 47 -6.32 2.68 -10.43
N ASP A 48 -7.22 1.70 -10.48
CA ASP A 48 -7.21 0.57 -9.56
C ASP A 48 -5.95 -0.28 -9.74
N THR A 49 -5.54 -0.52 -10.99
CA THR A 49 -4.29 -1.22 -11.31
C THR A 49 -3.07 -0.45 -10.79
N PHE A 50 -3.05 0.87 -10.96
CA PHE A 50 -1.99 1.73 -10.46
C PHE A 50 -1.87 1.67 -8.93
N LEU A 51 -2.99 1.81 -8.21
CA LEU A 51 -3.02 1.72 -6.74
C LEU A 51 -2.63 0.30 -6.25
N LEU A 52 -3.06 -0.74 -6.96
CA LEU A 52 -2.67 -2.12 -6.67
C LEU A 52 -1.16 -2.34 -6.83
N GLN A 53 -0.54 -1.78 -7.87
CA GLN A 53 0.90 -1.88 -8.08
C GLN A 53 1.70 -1.22 -6.95
N LEU A 54 1.26 -0.04 -6.48
CA LEU A 54 1.86 0.60 -5.31
C LEU A 54 1.79 -0.32 -4.09
N LYS A 55 0.63 -0.92 -3.87
CA LYS A 55 0.38 -1.80 -2.73
C LYS A 55 1.24 -3.06 -2.75
N LEU A 56 1.35 -3.72 -3.91
CA LEU A 56 2.11 -4.97 -4.08
C LEU A 56 3.62 -4.79 -3.92
N GLN A 57 4.13 -3.58 -4.12
CA GLN A 57 5.54 -3.26 -3.95
C GLN A 57 5.93 -2.94 -2.50
N MET A 58 4.95 -2.85 -1.59
CA MET A 58 5.22 -2.64 -0.16
C MET A 58 5.57 -3.95 0.56
N ASP A 59 6.39 -3.84 1.60
CA ASP A 59 6.59 -4.93 2.55
C ASP A 59 5.24 -5.28 3.23
N GLU A 60 4.92 -6.58 3.34
CA GLU A 60 3.61 -7.05 3.85
C GLU A 60 3.22 -6.47 5.21
N ARG A 61 4.21 -6.26 6.09
CA ARG A 61 4.02 -5.69 7.44
C ARG A 61 3.57 -4.23 7.39
N ASP A 62 4.15 -3.45 6.49
CA ASP A 62 3.82 -2.04 6.32
C ASP A 62 2.51 -1.91 5.54
N ALA A 63 2.29 -2.80 4.57
CA ALA A 63 1.08 -2.84 3.77
C ALA A 63 -0.18 -2.98 4.65
N ALA A 64 -0.19 -3.80 5.70
CA ALA A 64 -1.37 -3.97 6.55
C ALA A 64 -1.92 -2.64 7.13
N GLY A 65 -1.05 -1.66 7.38
CA GLY A 65 -1.40 -0.36 7.94
C GLY A 65 -1.57 0.76 6.92
N VAL A 66 -1.49 0.51 5.61
CA VAL A 66 -1.43 1.59 4.61
C VAL A 66 -2.58 1.50 3.61
N SER A 67 -3.24 2.61 3.31
CA SER A 67 -4.16 2.74 2.19
C SER A 67 -3.68 3.85 1.25
N PHE A 68 -3.87 3.63 -0.05
CA PHE A 68 -3.56 4.58 -1.10
C PHE A 68 -4.85 5.10 -1.72
N SER A 69 -4.88 6.40 -2.01
CA SER A 69 -5.95 7.04 -2.78
C SER A 69 -5.31 7.87 -3.89
N PHE A 70 -5.88 7.72 -5.08
CA PHE A 70 -5.36 8.38 -6.27
C PHE A 70 -5.66 9.88 -6.25
N GLU A 71 -4.66 10.69 -6.58
CA GLU A 71 -4.81 12.14 -6.81
C GLU A 71 -4.38 12.47 -8.25
N SER A 72 -3.25 11.93 -8.71
CA SER A 72 -2.80 11.95 -10.11
C SER A 72 -1.71 10.87 -10.34
N PHE A 73 -1.25 10.70 -11.59
CA PHE A 73 -0.14 9.77 -11.89
C PHE A 73 1.21 10.17 -11.29
N THR A 74 1.34 11.40 -10.80
CA THR A 74 2.53 11.90 -10.10
C THR A 74 2.23 12.35 -8.68
N SER A 75 1.04 12.04 -8.15
CA SER A 75 0.65 12.41 -6.79
C SER A 75 -0.32 11.39 -6.21
N VAL A 76 -0.04 10.91 -5.00
CA VAL A 76 -0.94 10.00 -4.28
C VAL A 76 -1.14 10.45 -2.85
N LEU A 77 -2.36 10.24 -2.37
CA LEU A 77 -2.71 10.38 -0.98
C LEU A 77 -2.46 9.03 -0.30
N VAL A 78 -1.75 9.06 0.81
CA VAL A 78 -1.41 7.88 1.59
C VAL A 78 -1.94 8.06 3.00
N GLN A 79 -2.69 7.08 3.47
CA GLN A 79 -3.13 7.00 4.85
C GLN A 79 -2.38 5.85 5.51
N CYS A 80 -1.59 6.16 6.53
CA CYS A 80 -0.72 5.20 7.21
C CYS A 80 -1.12 5.10 8.69
N PHE A 81 -1.32 3.87 9.16
CA PHE A 81 -1.40 3.50 10.56
C PHE A 81 -0.02 3.03 11.02
N VAL A 82 0.59 3.79 11.92
CA VAL A 82 1.91 3.43 12.47
C VAL A 82 1.68 2.79 13.84
N PRO A 83 1.72 1.44 13.97
CA PRO A 83 1.49 0.79 15.25
C PRO A 83 2.56 1.23 16.25
N LEU A 84 2.14 1.77 17.40
CA LEU A 84 3.08 2.09 18.47
C LEU A 84 3.44 0.81 19.21
N LEU A 85 4.72 0.66 19.57
CA LEU A 85 5.22 -0.53 20.27
C LEU A 85 4.34 -0.85 21.50
N GLU A 86 4.08 -2.14 21.69
CA GLU A 86 3.06 -2.74 22.58
C GLU A 86 3.22 -2.48 24.09
N HIS A 87 4.10 -1.57 24.50
CA HIS A 87 4.41 -1.33 25.91
C HIS A 87 3.41 -0.43 26.65
N SER A 88 2.32 0.02 26.02
CA SER A 88 1.26 0.78 26.68
C SER A 88 0.04 -0.10 26.95
N SER A 89 -0.11 -0.53 28.19
CA SER A 89 -1.25 -1.27 28.73
C SER A 89 -2.52 -0.43 28.93
N MET A 90 -2.56 0.80 28.42
CA MET A 90 -3.78 1.58 28.23
C MET A 90 -3.95 1.85 26.73
N LEU A 91 -5.12 1.49 26.19
CA LEU A 91 -5.62 1.73 24.82
C LEU A 91 -4.52 2.11 23.82
N GLN A 92 -4.09 1.16 22.99
CA GLN A 92 -3.18 1.41 21.88
C GLN A 92 -3.80 2.46 20.93
N ILE A 93 -3.48 3.75 21.14
CA ILE A 93 -3.80 4.79 20.18
C ILE A 93 -2.85 4.57 19.02
N VAL A 94 -3.37 4.00 17.93
CA VAL A 94 -2.62 3.87 16.68
C VAL A 94 -2.78 5.20 15.92
N PRO A 95 -1.73 6.03 15.82
CA PRO A 95 -1.83 7.28 15.10
C PRO A 95 -2.03 6.98 13.61
N MET A 96 -3.11 7.53 13.08
CA MET A 96 -3.37 7.60 11.66
C MET A 96 -2.71 8.87 11.14
N ILE A 97 -1.92 8.75 10.07
CA ILE A 97 -1.16 9.86 9.48
C ILE A 97 -1.50 9.93 8.00
N HIS A 98 -1.84 11.12 7.53
CA HIS A 98 -2.14 11.36 6.13
C HIS A 98 -0.96 12.07 5.47
N LEU A 99 -0.49 11.49 4.38
CA LEU A 99 0.60 12.01 3.58
C LEU A 99 0.11 12.27 2.16
N ARG A 100 0.67 13.29 1.52
CA ARG A 100 0.69 13.40 0.07
C ARG A 100 2.10 13.12 -0.40
N ILE A 101 2.27 12.19 -1.33
CA ILE A 101 3.54 11.93 -1.99
C ILE A 101 3.41 12.35 -3.45
N ALA A 102 4.21 13.32 -3.87
CA ALA A 102 4.17 13.85 -5.22
C ALA A 102 5.57 13.90 -5.85
N GLU A 103 5.65 13.71 -7.16
CA GLU A 103 6.81 14.04 -7.97
C GLU A 103 6.58 15.40 -8.65
N VAL A 104 7.45 16.37 -8.34
CA VAL A 104 7.42 17.73 -8.87
C VAL A 104 8.82 18.08 -9.36
N ASP A 105 8.96 18.48 -10.63
CA ASP A 105 10.25 18.82 -11.25
C ASP A 105 11.34 17.75 -11.03
N HIS A 106 10.97 16.47 -11.19
CA HIS A 106 11.83 15.31 -10.95
C HIS A 106 12.35 15.17 -9.51
N LYS A 107 11.66 15.80 -8.54
CA LYS A 107 11.93 15.67 -7.11
C LYS A 107 10.71 15.13 -6.41
N PHE A 108 10.95 14.23 -5.46
CA PHE A 108 9.90 13.69 -4.62
C PHE A 108 9.66 14.62 -3.42
N LEU A 109 8.40 14.96 -3.21
CA LEU A 109 7.92 15.73 -2.08
C LEU A 109 6.98 14.85 -1.28
N VAL A 110 7.17 14.85 0.04
CA VAL A 110 6.28 14.17 0.98
C VAL A 110 5.73 15.21 1.93
N GLU A 111 4.44 15.47 1.84
CA GLU A 111 3.71 16.47 2.64
C GLU A 111 2.85 15.77 3.69
N VAL A 112 2.78 16.32 4.90
CA VAL A 112 1.86 15.89 5.97
C VAL A 112 0.60 16.72 5.89
N LEU A 113 -0.55 16.07 5.79
CA LEU A 113 -1.85 16.74 5.71
C LEU A 113 -2.37 17.05 7.12
N SER A 114 -3.02 18.22 7.27
CA SER A 114 -3.03 19.02 8.50
C SER A 114 -3.63 18.43 9.77
N ASN A 115 -4.20 17.24 9.71
CA ASN A 115 -5.05 16.70 10.76
C ASN A 115 -4.27 15.75 11.70
N THR A 116 -2.99 15.48 11.43
CA THR A 116 -2.23 14.39 12.08
C THR A 116 -0.83 14.78 12.59
N HIS A 117 -0.48 16.08 12.56
CA HIS A 117 0.85 16.58 12.98
C HIS A 117 1.22 16.23 14.43
N ILE A 118 0.22 16.06 15.30
CA ILE A 118 0.39 15.76 16.73
C ILE A 118 1.26 14.50 16.94
N TYR A 119 1.36 13.63 15.94
CA TYR A 119 2.06 12.35 16.07
C TYR A 119 3.38 12.26 15.31
N VAL A 120 3.70 13.21 14.43
CA VAL A 120 4.96 13.18 13.68
C VAL A 120 6.05 13.91 14.47
N PRO A 121 7.20 13.28 14.77
CA PRO A 121 8.31 13.95 15.45
C PRO A 121 8.78 15.20 14.68
N HIS A 122 8.99 16.29 15.40
CA HIS A 122 9.39 17.57 14.81
C HIS A 122 10.73 17.50 14.04
N GLU A 123 11.61 16.58 14.42
CA GLU A 123 12.88 16.31 13.75
C GLU A 123 12.69 15.79 12.32
N LEU A 124 11.54 15.16 12.05
CA LEU A 124 11.19 14.63 10.74
C LEU A 124 10.41 15.63 9.89
N VAL A 125 10.04 16.80 10.43
CA VAL A 125 9.14 17.74 9.76
C VAL A 125 9.83 19.07 9.50
N THR A 126 9.72 19.56 8.27
CA THR A 126 10.10 20.92 7.88
C THR A 126 8.85 21.72 7.56
N LYS A 127 8.71 22.87 8.20
CA LYS A 127 7.61 23.82 7.94
C LYS A 127 7.99 24.73 6.78
N SER A 128 7.16 24.76 5.75
CA SER A 128 7.23 25.75 4.66
C SER A 128 6.04 26.69 4.77
N THR A 129 6.28 27.99 4.64
CA THR A 129 5.22 29.00 4.71
C THR A 129 5.25 29.82 3.44
N SER A 130 4.18 29.72 2.65
CA SER A 130 4.01 30.48 1.42
C SER A 130 2.70 31.26 1.50
N GLY A 131 2.80 32.58 1.63
CA GLY A 131 1.65 33.45 1.84
C GLY A 131 0.92 33.13 3.15
N MET A 132 -0.38 32.79 3.06
CA MET A 132 -1.21 32.37 4.21
C MET A 132 -1.26 30.86 4.41
N SER A 133 -0.60 30.07 3.57
CA SER A 133 -0.58 28.60 3.69
C SER A 133 0.69 28.15 4.39
N THR A 134 0.51 27.26 5.37
CA THR A 134 1.60 26.51 5.99
C THR A 134 1.51 25.07 5.53
N THR A 135 2.56 24.57 4.90
CA THR A 135 2.70 23.16 4.54
C THR A 135 3.81 22.54 5.37
N TYR A 136 3.63 21.27 5.73
CA TYR A 136 4.60 20.51 6.51
C TYR A 136 5.14 19.40 5.62
N HIS A 137 6.45 19.35 5.44
CA HIS A 137 7.12 18.37 4.59
C HIS A 137 7.96 17.42 5.43
N LEU A 138 7.99 16.13 5.06
CA LEU A 138 8.85 15.16 5.71
C LEU A 138 10.28 15.25 5.20
N ASN A 139 11.23 15.30 6.13
CA ASN A 139 12.67 15.25 5.86
C ASN A 139 13.18 13.81 5.96
N LEU A 140 12.79 12.98 4.98
CA LEU A 140 13.24 11.59 4.92
C LEU A 140 14.69 11.51 4.46
N SER A 141 15.47 10.64 5.09
CA SER A 141 16.91 10.48 4.81
C SER A 141 17.15 10.05 3.36
N ILE A 142 16.24 9.25 2.82
CA ILE A 142 16.28 8.75 1.45
C ILE A 142 16.14 9.87 0.40
N LEU A 143 15.54 11.00 0.77
CA LEU A 143 15.36 12.17 -0.11
C LEU A 143 16.60 13.09 -0.16
N ARG A 144 17.63 12.84 0.66
CA ARG A 144 18.87 13.62 0.64
C ARG A 144 19.67 13.43 -0.65
N THR A 145 19.46 12.31 -1.32
CA THR A 145 20.03 12.00 -2.63
C THR A 145 18.90 11.86 -3.65
N PRO A 146 19.07 12.35 -4.89
CA PRO A 146 18.08 12.15 -5.94
C PRO A 146 17.79 10.66 -6.15
N LEU A 147 16.52 10.28 -6.03
CA LEU A 147 16.06 8.93 -6.32
C LEU A 147 16.17 8.67 -7.83
N LYS A 148 16.74 7.52 -8.19
CA LYS A 148 16.91 7.08 -9.59
C LYS A 148 15.88 6.00 -9.94
N CYS A 149 14.63 6.20 -9.55
CA CYS A 149 13.53 5.28 -9.79
C CYS A 149 12.27 6.07 -10.19
N GLY A 150 11.34 5.38 -10.84
CA GLY A 150 10.05 5.98 -11.21
C GLY A 150 9.10 6.10 -10.02
N PHE A 151 8.04 6.90 -10.19
CA PHE A 151 7.05 7.19 -9.15
C PHE A 151 6.48 5.95 -8.46
N LEU A 152 6.07 4.94 -9.24
CA LEU A 152 5.52 3.69 -8.72
C LEU A 152 6.45 2.96 -7.75
N GLN A 153 7.77 3.03 -7.97
CA GLN A 153 8.78 2.42 -7.10
C GLN A 153 9.13 3.32 -5.92
N ALA A 154 9.15 4.64 -6.14
CA ALA A 154 9.52 5.61 -5.12
C ALA A 154 8.49 5.69 -3.98
N VAL A 155 7.18 5.69 -4.30
CA VAL A 155 6.12 5.85 -3.31
C VAL A 155 6.18 4.77 -2.21
N PRO A 156 6.19 3.45 -2.50
CA PRO A 156 6.31 2.41 -1.48
C PRO A 156 7.57 2.57 -0.62
N MET A 157 8.71 2.87 -1.25
CA MET A 157 9.98 3.09 -0.56
C MET A 157 9.91 4.26 0.42
N LEU A 158 9.28 5.37 0.03
CA LEU A 158 9.11 6.56 0.86
C LEU A 158 8.18 6.31 2.05
N VAL A 159 7.09 5.56 1.83
CA VAL A 159 6.16 5.17 2.91
C VAL A 159 6.85 4.26 3.93
N THR A 160 7.57 3.23 3.47
CA THR A 160 8.32 2.33 4.35
C THR A 160 9.43 3.06 5.12
N GLU A 161 10.16 3.98 4.46
CA GLU A 161 11.16 4.80 5.15
C GLU A 161 10.53 5.69 6.23
N PHE A 162 9.39 6.31 5.93
CA PHE A 162 8.64 7.08 6.92
C PHE A 162 8.25 6.24 8.14
N ILE A 163 7.65 5.06 7.92
CA ILE A 163 7.26 4.15 9.01
C ILE A 163 8.48 3.77 9.87
N LYS A 164 9.61 3.41 9.23
CA LYS A 164 10.86 3.10 9.93
C LYS A 164 11.35 4.25 10.79
N GLN A 165 11.37 5.47 10.26
CA GLN A 165 11.82 6.64 11.02
C GLN A 165 10.90 6.98 12.19
N MET A 166 9.59 6.80 12.04
CA MET A 166 8.61 6.95 13.13
C MET A 166 8.88 5.97 14.28
N HIS A 167 9.30 4.74 13.98
CA HIS A 167 9.69 3.76 14.99
C HIS A 167 11.04 4.09 15.65
N ILE A 168 12.02 4.57 14.89
CA ILE A 168 13.37 4.90 15.40
C ILE A 168 13.31 6.06 16.40
N VAL A 169 12.63 7.16 16.04
CA VAL A 169 12.57 8.35 16.90
C VAL A 169 11.81 8.10 18.21
N ARG A 170 10.90 7.10 18.23
CA ARG A 170 10.11 6.77 19.43
C ARG A 170 10.75 5.72 20.35
N GLN A 171 11.88 5.12 19.99
CA GLN A 171 12.69 4.34 20.94
C GLN A 171 13.45 5.31 21.88
N PRO A 172 13.53 5.01 23.19
CA PRO A 172 13.11 5.89 24.26
C PRO A 172 14.04 7.10 24.46
N VAL A 173 13.61 8.25 23.96
CA VAL A 173 13.91 9.55 24.57
C VAL A 173 12.56 10.24 24.74
N LEU A 174 12.22 10.59 25.98
CA LEU A 174 10.96 11.23 26.37
C LEU A 174 10.45 12.20 25.30
N SER A 175 9.43 11.81 24.54
CA SER A 175 8.83 12.69 23.54
C SER A 175 8.05 13.78 24.26
N VAL A 176 8.63 14.98 24.30
CA VAL A 176 7.91 16.20 24.67
C VAL A 176 6.77 16.36 23.68
N MET A 177 5.55 16.19 24.17
CA MET A 177 4.33 16.45 23.42
C MET A 177 4.22 17.96 23.19
N LEU A 178 4.71 18.44 22.06
CA LEU A 178 4.54 19.83 21.65
C LEU A 178 3.21 19.97 20.93
N ILE A 179 2.26 20.60 21.60
CA ILE A 179 1.06 21.16 20.98
C ILE A 179 1.55 22.38 20.19
N LEU A 180 1.51 22.31 18.86
CA LEU A 180 1.79 23.46 18.01
C LEU A 180 0.46 24.15 17.71
N ASP A 181 0.28 25.34 18.28
CA ASP A 181 -0.81 26.28 17.97
C ASP A 181 -0.64 26.92 16.57
#